data_AF-A0A3M2AVE6-F1
#
_entry.id   AF-A0A3M2AVE6-F1
#
_cell.length_a   1.000
_cell.length_b   1.000
_cell.length_c   1.000
_cell.angle_alpha   90.00
_cell.angle_beta   90.00
_cell.angle_gamma   90.00
#
_symmetry.space_group_name_H-M   'P 1'
#
loop_
_entity.id
_entity.type
_entity.pdbx_description
1 polymer ?
#
loop_
_entity_poly.entity_id
_entity_poly.type
_entity_poly.pdbx_seq_one_letter_code
_entity_poly.pdbx_strand_id
1 'polypeptide(L)'
;MVSERSPVKEERIPFQWLFLSWKVIFLVLLSFSTGEALPPAPPPPPELDKHLEAMAQFAKPSPMVRVPAGWFLMGTVRKDDDPFGLETQYDDTEFPQRRIWLDTYEIG
;
A
#
# COMPACT_ATOMS: atom_id res chain seq x y z
N MET A 1 42.81 -33.64 52.01
CA MET A 1 41.33 -33.80 52.02
C MET A 1 40.84 -33.51 50.62
N VAL A 2 40.52 -34.56 49.86
CA VAL A 2 39.94 -34.48 48.52
C VAL A 2 38.44 -34.28 48.67
N SER A 3 37.84 -33.39 47.89
CA SER A 3 36.41 -33.45 47.57
C SER A 3 36.25 -33.00 46.11
N GLU A 4 36.22 -34.00 45.24
CA GLU A 4 35.91 -33.88 43.82
C GLU A 4 34.48 -33.34 43.66
N ARG A 5 34.33 -32.27 42.88
CA ARG A 5 33.01 -31.86 42.35
C ARG A 5 32.90 -32.40 40.92
N SER A 6 31.97 -33.31 40.71
CA SER A 6 31.60 -33.87 39.41
C SER A 6 31.11 -32.76 38.46
N PRO A 7 31.48 -32.75 37.17
CA PRO A 7 30.92 -31.79 36.22
C PRO A 7 29.49 -32.20 35.83
N VAL A 8 28.58 -31.23 35.92
CA VAL A 8 27.20 -31.32 35.40
C VAL A 8 27.26 -31.55 33.89
N LYS A 9 26.59 -32.60 33.41
CA LYS A 9 26.41 -32.85 31.97
C LYS A 9 25.38 -31.86 31.43
N GLU A 10 25.84 -30.86 30.70
CA GLU A 10 25.01 -29.92 29.98
C GLU A 10 24.53 -30.57 28.67
N GLU A 11 23.30 -31.10 28.68
CA GLU A 11 22.63 -31.62 27.49
C GLU A 11 22.26 -30.46 26.56
N ARG A 12 23.16 -30.15 25.63
CA ARG A 12 22.88 -29.19 24.56
C ARG A 12 21.85 -29.78 23.60
N ILE A 13 20.69 -29.16 23.53
CA ILE A 13 19.66 -29.45 22.53
C ILE A 13 20.33 -29.33 21.14
N PRO A 14 20.30 -30.38 20.29
CA PRO A 14 20.96 -30.32 19.00
C PRO A 14 20.26 -29.28 18.14
N PHE A 15 21.03 -28.39 17.51
CA PHE A 15 20.57 -27.32 16.62
C PHE A 15 19.52 -27.81 15.59
N GLN A 16 19.64 -29.08 15.16
CA GLN A 16 18.70 -29.76 14.25
C GLN A 16 17.25 -29.87 14.76
N TRP A 17 17.02 -29.96 16.08
CA TRP A 17 15.68 -30.02 16.68
C TRP A 17 14.96 -28.67 16.62
N LEU A 18 15.71 -27.56 16.61
CA LEU A 18 15.18 -26.21 16.43
C LEU A 18 14.66 -25.97 15.00
N PHE A 19 15.32 -26.55 14.00
CA PHE A 19 14.83 -26.50 12.61
C PHE A 19 13.61 -27.37 12.39
N LEU A 20 13.52 -28.50 13.10
CA LEU A 20 12.38 -29.40 13.01
C LEU A 20 11.13 -28.78 13.65
N SER A 21 11.26 -28.12 14.81
CA SER A 21 10.16 -27.41 15.45
C SER A 21 9.68 -26.21 14.62
N TRP A 22 10.59 -25.45 14.02
CA TRP A 22 10.23 -24.33 13.13
C TRP A 22 9.43 -24.81 11.91
N LYS A 23 9.86 -25.88 11.24
CA LYS A 23 9.16 -26.41 10.06
C LYS A 23 7.75 -26.90 10.38
N VAL A 24 7.55 -27.50 11.56
CA VAL A 24 6.23 -27.95 12.02
C VAL A 24 5.32 -26.76 12.31
N ILE A 25 5.84 -25.73 13.01
CA ILE A 25 5.09 -24.49 13.27
C ILE A 25 4.71 -23.80 11.95
N PHE A 26 5.64 -23.75 10.99
CA PHE A 26 5.41 -23.16 9.68
C PHE A 26 4.34 -23.93 8.88
N LEU A 27 4.33 -25.27 8.94
CA LEU A 27 3.30 -26.11 8.32
C LEU A 27 1.91 -25.94 8.94
N VAL A 28 1.84 -25.80 10.28
CA VAL A 28 0.58 -25.54 10.98
C VAL A 28 0.03 -24.16 10.61
N LEU A 29 0.87 -23.13 10.57
CA LEU A 29 0.45 -21.79 10.18
C LEU A 29 -0.03 -21.71 8.71
N LEU A 30 0.59 -22.46 7.80
CA LEU A 30 0.14 -22.55 6.41
C LEU A 30 -1.25 -23.18 6.27
N SER A 31 -1.60 -24.08 7.19
CA SER A 31 -2.86 -24.85 7.15
C SER A 31 -4.07 -24.03 7.63
N PHE A 32 -3.87 -22.91 8.32
CA PHE A 32 -4.94 -22.00 8.75
C PHE A 32 -5.33 -20.95 7.70
N SER A 33 -4.67 -20.92 6.54
CA SER A 33 -4.87 -19.90 5.49
C SER A 33 -6.02 -20.20 4.52
N THR A 34 -6.79 -21.26 4.71
CA THR A 34 -8.03 -21.46 3.94
C THR A 34 -9.09 -20.47 4.42
N GLY A 35 -8.96 -19.22 3.98
CA GLY A 35 -10.04 -18.26 4.03
C GLY A 35 -11.23 -18.85 3.29
N GLU A 36 -12.36 -18.93 4.00
CA GLU A 36 -13.62 -19.38 3.42
C GLU A 36 -13.94 -18.49 2.23
N ALA A 37 -14.10 -19.11 1.05
CA ALA A 37 -14.44 -18.37 -0.15
C ALA A 37 -15.79 -17.70 0.09
N LEU A 38 -15.83 -16.37 -0.01
CA LEU A 38 -17.09 -15.63 0.07
C LEU A 38 -18.06 -16.21 -0.96
N PRO A 39 -19.35 -16.40 -0.60
CA PRO A 39 -20.34 -16.84 -1.57
C PRO A 39 -20.34 -15.90 -2.77
N PRO A 40 -20.61 -16.42 -3.99
CA PRO A 40 -20.68 -15.57 -5.17
C PRO A 40 -21.71 -14.46 -4.93
N ALA A 41 -21.35 -13.22 -5.30
CA ALA A 41 -22.25 -12.10 -5.19
C ALA A 41 -23.56 -12.40 -5.94
N PRO A 42 -24.73 -12.02 -5.39
CA PRO A 42 -25.99 -12.19 -6.09
C PRO A 42 -25.96 -11.41 -7.42
N PRO A 43 -26.69 -11.87 -8.44
CA PRO A 43 -26.78 -11.15 -9.70
C PRO A 43 -27.35 -9.74 -9.46
N PRO A 44 -26.88 -8.74 -10.21
CA PRO A 44 -27.40 -7.39 -10.08
C PRO A 44 -28.91 -7.33 -10.35
N PRO A 45 -29.65 -6.42 -9.71
CA PRO A 45 -31.06 -6.21 -10.01
C PRO A 45 -31.26 -5.85 -11.49
N PRO A 46 -32.34 -6.32 -12.15
CA PRO A 46 -32.62 -6.02 -13.56
C PRO A 46 -32.84 -4.53 -13.84
N GLU A 47 -33.13 -3.74 -12.80
CA GLU A 47 -33.29 -2.28 -12.87
C GLU A 47 -31.94 -1.54 -12.96
N LEU A 48 -30.83 -2.21 -12.64
CA LEU A 48 -29.51 -1.60 -12.60
C LEU A 48 -29.11 -1.06 -13.98
N ASP A 49 -29.30 -1.84 -15.04
CA ASP A 49 -28.93 -1.43 -16.39
C ASP A 49 -29.70 -0.18 -16.82
N LYS A 50 -30.99 -0.11 -16.49
CA LYS A 50 -31.83 1.05 -16.75
C LYS A 50 -31.36 2.29 -15.98
N HIS A 51 -30.94 2.13 -14.73
CA HIS A 51 -30.39 3.24 -13.94
C HIS A 51 -29.03 3.70 -14.45
N LEU A 52 -28.14 2.78 -14.83
CA LEU A 52 -26.84 3.10 -15.42
C LEU A 52 -27.00 3.82 -16.76
N GLU A 53 -27.95 3.40 -17.60
CA GLU A 53 -28.26 4.09 -18.85
C GLU A 53 -28.82 5.49 -18.60
N ALA A 54 -29.73 5.65 -17.63
CA ALA A 54 -30.23 6.96 -17.24
C ALA A 54 -29.12 7.88 -16.71
N MET A 55 -28.17 7.37 -15.92
CA MET A 55 -27.01 8.13 -15.44
C MET A 55 -26.06 8.51 -16.58
N ALA A 56 -25.82 7.59 -17.52
CA ALA A 56 -24.97 7.85 -18.69
C ALA A 56 -25.53 8.96 -19.58
N GLN A 57 -26.86 9.11 -19.68
CA GLN A 57 -27.50 10.20 -20.43
C GLN A 57 -27.17 11.60 -19.85
N PHE A 58 -26.84 11.71 -18.56
CA PHE A 58 -26.44 12.96 -17.93
C PHE A 58 -24.92 13.23 -18.00
N ALA A 59 -24.12 12.22 -18.34
CA ALA A 59 -22.68 12.37 -18.47
C ALA A 59 -22.36 13.22 -19.70
N LYS A 60 -22.03 14.49 -19.48
CA LYS A 60 -21.46 15.35 -20.52
C LYS A 60 -19.93 15.18 -20.52
N PRO A 61 -19.29 15.05 -21.68
CA PRO A 61 -17.84 15.06 -21.72
C PRO A 61 -17.33 16.39 -21.15
N SER A 62 -16.32 16.30 -20.29
CA SER A 62 -15.62 17.47 -19.80
C SER A 62 -14.93 18.18 -20.98
N PRO A 63 -14.98 19.51 -21.06
CA PRO A 63 -14.30 20.23 -22.13
C PRO A 63 -12.78 20.02 -22.01
N MET A 64 -12.15 19.56 -23.09
CA MET A 64 -10.70 19.52 -23.19
C MET A 64 -10.16 20.94 -23.27
N VAL A 65 -9.27 21.31 -22.36
CA VAL A 65 -8.56 22.59 -22.33
C VAL A 65 -7.15 22.40 -22.87
N ARG A 66 -6.77 23.23 -23.82
CA ARG A 66 -5.41 23.24 -24.39
C ARG A 66 -4.50 24.11 -23.54
N VAL A 67 -3.42 23.52 -23.02
CA VAL A 67 -2.38 24.22 -22.26
C VAL A 67 -1.19 24.48 -23.20
N PRO A 68 -0.76 25.74 -23.39
CA PRO A 68 0.37 26.05 -24.26
C PRO A 68 1.69 25.56 -23.68
N ALA A 69 2.67 25.32 -24.54
CA ALA A 69 4.02 24.99 -24.12
C ALA A 69 4.65 26.13 -23.31
N GLY A 70 5.42 25.78 -22.28
CA GLY A 70 6.11 26.78 -21.47
C GLY A 70 6.77 26.25 -20.22
N TRP A 71 7.33 27.19 -19.46
CA TRP A 71 7.94 26.93 -18.16
C TRP A 71 6.89 26.97 -17.05
N PHE A 72 6.91 25.95 -16.20
CA PHE A 72 6.08 25.85 -15.01
C PHE A 72 6.93 25.62 -13.78
N LEU A 73 6.44 26.04 -12.62
CA LEU A 73 6.97 25.63 -11.32
C LEU A 73 6.19 24.41 -10.84
N MET A 74 6.88 23.31 -10.61
CA MET A 74 6.32 22.06 -10.09
C MET A 74 6.88 21.79 -8.69
N GLY A 75 6.04 21.30 -7.78
CA GLY A 75 6.37 21.03 -6.39
C GLY A 75 6.17 22.23 -5.47
N THR A 76 6.31 22.02 -4.16
CA THR A 76 6.07 23.02 -3.12
C THR A 76 7.38 23.42 -2.42
N VAL A 77 7.38 24.58 -1.75
CA VAL A 77 8.52 25.05 -0.93
C VAL A 77 8.29 24.62 0.51
N ARG A 78 9.25 23.90 1.09
CA ARG A 78 9.14 23.32 2.45
C ARG A 78 8.75 24.36 3.48
N LYS A 79 7.68 24.07 4.23
CA LYS A 79 7.16 24.92 5.30
C LYS A 79 7.15 24.09 6.59
N ASP A 80 8.18 24.27 7.41
CA ASP A 80 8.39 23.48 8.64
C ASP A 80 7.66 24.07 9.87
N ASP A 81 6.99 25.22 9.72
CA ASP A 81 6.48 26.01 10.84
C ASP A 81 5.11 25.53 11.39
N ASP A 82 4.33 24.76 10.63
CA ASP A 82 3.01 24.25 11.04
C ASP A 82 2.72 22.86 10.43
N PRO A 83 3.10 21.74 11.05
CA PRO A 83 3.02 20.41 10.44
C PRO A 83 1.59 19.92 10.08
N PHE A 84 0.54 20.61 10.53
CA PHE A 84 -0.87 20.24 10.25
C PHE A 84 -1.67 21.37 9.58
N GLY A 85 -0.99 22.43 9.12
CA GLY A 85 -1.61 23.53 8.40
C GLY A 85 -2.11 23.11 7.02
N LEU A 86 -3.16 23.76 6.52
CA LEU A 86 -3.70 23.54 5.18
C LEU A 86 -2.71 23.93 4.06
N GLU A 87 -1.68 24.70 4.41
CA GLU A 87 -0.60 25.10 3.50
C GLU A 87 0.66 24.24 3.66
N THR A 88 0.62 23.25 4.54
CA THR A 88 1.76 22.40 4.84
C THR A 88 1.71 21.15 3.98
N GLN A 89 2.90 20.69 3.60
CA GLN A 89 3.04 19.57 2.70
C GLN A 89 2.54 18.28 3.32
N TYR A 90 1.94 17.44 2.47
CA TYR A 90 1.37 16.17 2.91
C TYR A 90 2.45 15.09 3.07
N ASP A 91 3.40 15.03 2.14
CA ASP A 91 4.54 14.11 2.19
C ASP A 91 5.82 14.66 1.54
N ASP A 92 6.92 13.90 1.66
CA ASP A 92 8.24 14.31 1.14
C ASP A 92 8.37 14.22 -0.39
N THR A 93 7.35 13.73 -1.12
CA THR A 93 7.38 13.59 -2.59
C THR A 93 7.03 14.89 -3.32
N GLU A 94 6.44 15.85 -2.62
CA GLU A 94 6.09 17.16 -3.17
C GLU A 94 7.30 18.07 -3.41
N PHE A 95 8.47 17.69 -2.89
CA PHE A 95 9.71 18.45 -2.94
C PHE A 95 10.72 17.94 -3.98
N PRO A 96 11.64 18.80 -4.46
CA PRO A 96 11.68 20.25 -4.26
C PRO A 96 10.83 20.98 -5.31
N GLN A 97 10.44 22.23 -5.02
CA GLN A 97 9.95 23.13 -6.05
C GLN A 97 11.03 23.35 -7.13
N ARG A 98 10.69 23.10 -8.39
CA ARG A 98 11.59 23.21 -9.53
C ARG A 98 10.90 23.71 -10.79
N ARG A 99 11.69 24.30 -11.70
CA ARG A 99 11.19 24.74 -13.01
C ARG A 99 11.24 23.57 -13.99
N ILE A 100 10.13 23.31 -14.67
CA ILE A 100 10.01 22.27 -15.71
C ILE A 100 9.46 22.86 -17.01
N TRP A 101 9.93 22.33 -18.13
CA TRP A 101 9.34 22.63 -19.44
C TRP A 101 8.26 21.60 -19.73
N LEU A 102 7.08 22.07 -20.13
CA LEU A 102 6.02 21.22 -20.65
C LEU A 102 5.73 21.64 -22.09
N ASP A 103 5.59 20.66 -22.97
CA ASP A 103 5.09 20.89 -24.32
C ASP A 103 3.58 21.14 -24.30
N THR A 104 3.01 21.49 -25.45
CA THR A 104 1.56 21.70 -25.56
C THR A 104 0.82 20.39 -25.34
N TYR A 105 -0.18 20.40 -24.45
CA TYR A 105 -1.04 19.25 -24.19
C TYR A 105 -2.50 19.67 -23.99
N GLU A 106 -3.40 18.69 -23.95
CA GLU A 106 -4.82 18.89 -23.67
C GLU A 106 -5.19 18.13 -22.39
N ILE A 107 -6.00 18.73 -21.53
CA ILE A 107 -6.48 18.14 -20.27
C ILE A 107 -7.98 18.40 -20.13
N GLY A 108 -8.75 17.42 -19.65
CA GLY A 108 -10.20 17.48 -19.48
C GLY A 108 -10.66 16.73 -18.25
#